data_AF-A0A2V6KGX2-F1
#
_entry.id   AF-A0A2V6KGX2-F1
#
_cell.length_a   1.000
_cell.length_b   1.000
_cell.length_c   1.000
_cell.angle_alpha   90.00
_cell.angle_beta   90.00
_cell.angle_gamma   90.00
#
_symmetry.space_group_name_H-M   'P 1'
#
loop_
_entity.id
_entity.type
_entity.pdbx_description
1 polymer ?
#
loop_
_entity_poly.entity_id
_entity_poly.type
_entity_poly.pdbx_seq_one_letter_code
_entity_poly.pdbx_strand_id
1 'polypeptide(L)'
;MTSGNFFAELKRRNVYKVAVAYVVGGWALSQGIAQVFPVFDVPNWVIRLIVLLIIIGLPVALVLAWMFEITPQGIKRTATADAMPWATQRKKYIWIYVVVIGAAISIGLFFLGRYSATTRAARQNEAAAVPEKSIAVLPFENLSDDKQNAYFTEGVQDEILTRLAKVADLKVISRTSTQHFKSAPENLPQIAKELGVTNILEGSVQKVKDQVRVNVQLINALSDTHLWAEIYDRKLTDIFSVESDIAKGIAENLEAKLTGSEKREISKKPTENSEAYELYLKGRFFWNKRTSADMKMALGYFEQAANVDPHYAVAYAGMADCYLLLPLYGGGVPTEMYPKAIAMAQKAVALDPNLGEPHASLGLVHALFDFDFPASVREFEEAIRLNPNYAIAHHWFGDSVLPALGEFERANAEAQRALELDPLSIVNNTDSGTVYWITGRYQEAVAQFKKAIEMDPRNYTAHWGLGQALERIGDLPGAIAEYEKATQLDDDPLPLGLLGAAKAKAGDRTGALSIVDKLQEIAKQRY
;
A
#
# COMPACT_ATOMS: atom_id res chain seq x y z
N MET A 1 -59.01 12.43 32.20
CA MET A 1 -59.60 13.62 31.53
C MET A 1 -59.76 13.28 30.07
N THR A 2 -60.98 13.42 29.57
CA THR A 2 -61.48 12.99 28.28
C THR A 2 -60.74 13.66 27.11
N SER A 3 -60.34 12.86 26.11
CA SER A 3 -59.59 13.25 24.91
C SER A 3 -60.32 14.25 23.99
N GLY A 4 -61.60 14.54 24.24
CA GLY A 4 -62.39 15.53 23.52
C GLY A 4 -62.07 17.01 23.81
N ASN A 5 -61.42 17.32 24.94
CA ASN A 5 -61.16 18.73 25.33
C ASN A 5 -59.84 19.32 24.83
N PHE A 6 -58.86 18.50 24.45
CA PHE A 6 -57.52 19.00 24.08
C PHE A 6 -57.51 19.75 22.73
N PHE A 7 -58.19 19.22 21.72
CA PHE A 7 -58.29 19.87 20.40
C PHE A 7 -59.17 21.12 20.44
N ALA A 8 -60.23 21.13 21.25
CA ALA A 8 -61.04 22.31 21.48
C ALA A 8 -60.22 23.43 22.16
N GLU A 9 -59.33 23.08 23.09
CA GLU A 9 -58.48 24.04 23.80
C GLU A 9 -57.33 24.56 22.92
N LEU A 10 -56.73 23.73 22.08
CA LEU A 10 -55.77 24.15 21.03
C LEU A 10 -56.39 25.14 20.04
N LYS A 11 -57.66 24.90 19.66
CA LYS A 11 -58.41 25.78 18.75
C LYS A 11 -58.82 27.09 19.43
N ARG A 12 -59.21 27.06 20.71
CA ARG A 12 -59.56 28.24 21.51
C ARG A 12 -58.36 29.18 21.69
N ARG A 13 -57.16 28.65 21.94
CA ARG A 13 -55.94 29.43 22.24
C ARG A 13 -55.11 29.79 21.00
N ASN A 14 -55.64 29.61 19.80
CA ASN A 14 -54.96 29.89 18.52
C ASN A 14 -53.60 29.19 18.31
N VAL A 15 -53.22 28.19 19.11
CA VAL A 15 -51.91 27.51 19.04
C VAL A 15 -51.71 26.83 17.67
N TYR A 16 -52.80 26.35 17.06
CA TYR A 16 -52.75 25.79 15.71
C TYR A 16 -52.33 26.82 14.64
N LYS A 17 -52.66 28.11 14.81
CA LYS A 17 -52.22 29.17 13.88
C LYS A 17 -50.71 29.38 13.97
N VAL A 18 -50.15 29.32 15.17
CA VAL A 18 -48.69 29.39 15.39
C VAL A 18 -48.00 28.15 14.84
N ALA A 19 -48.59 26.96 15.01
CA ALA A 19 -48.08 25.73 14.42
C ALA A 19 -47.98 25.84 12.88
N VAL A 20 -49.07 26.27 12.24
CA VAL A 20 -49.12 26.44 10.78
C VAL A 20 -48.14 27.52 10.32
N ALA A 21 -48.10 28.68 10.99
CA ALA A 21 -47.16 29.75 10.65
C ALA A 21 -45.69 29.32 10.81
N TYR A 22 -45.37 28.56 11.85
CA TYR A 22 -44.02 28.05 12.10
C TYR A 22 -43.60 27.03 11.06
N VAL A 23 -44.50 26.12 10.66
CA VAL A 23 -44.23 25.13 9.59
C VAL A 23 -44.03 25.82 8.25
N VAL A 24 -44.90 26.78 7.89
CA VAL A 24 -44.78 27.53 6.63
C VAL A 24 -43.52 28.38 6.61
N GLY A 25 -43.23 29.12 7.68
CA GLY A 25 -42.04 29.96 7.80
C GLY A 25 -40.75 29.14 7.84
N GLY A 26 -40.74 28.04 8.59
CA GLY A 26 -39.61 27.11 8.65
C GLY A 26 -39.33 26.44 7.30
N TRP A 27 -40.38 26.05 6.57
CA TRP A 27 -40.25 25.51 5.22
C TRP A 27 -39.70 26.56 4.24
N ALA A 28 -40.26 27.78 4.21
CA ALA A 28 -39.78 28.85 3.35
C ALA A 28 -38.31 29.23 3.64
N LEU A 29 -37.93 29.30 4.93
CA LEU A 29 -36.56 29.54 5.34
C LEU A 29 -35.63 28.40 4.89
N SER A 30 -36.06 27.15 5.03
CA SER A 30 -35.26 25.99 4.59
C SER A 30 -35.00 26.00 3.07
N GLN A 31 -35.99 26.41 2.27
CA GLN A 31 -35.86 26.56 0.82
C GLN A 31 -34.89 27.69 0.46
N GLY A 32 -35.02 28.85 1.10
CA GLY A 32 -34.11 29.98 0.89
C GLY A 32 -32.66 29.62 1.22
N ILE A 33 -32.43 28.93 2.34
CA ILE A 33 -31.10 28.45 2.73
C ILE A 33 -30.56 27.46 1.70
N ALA A 34 -31.36 26.47 1.30
CA ALA A 34 -30.93 25.45 0.34
C ALA A 34 -30.55 26.04 -1.03
N GLN A 35 -31.15 27.17 -1.42
CA GLN A 35 -30.88 27.81 -2.70
C GLN A 35 -29.73 28.84 -2.64
N VAL A 36 -29.61 29.57 -1.54
CA VAL A 36 -28.63 30.67 -1.40
C VAL A 36 -27.29 30.17 -0.88
N PHE A 37 -27.27 29.22 0.05
CA PHE A 37 -26.04 28.84 0.76
C PHE A 37 -25.02 28.09 -0.12
N PRO A 38 -25.42 27.24 -1.09
CA PRO A 38 -24.47 26.68 -2.05
C PRO A 38 -23.75 27.73 -2.89
N VAL A 39 -24.32 28.93 -3.09
CA VAL A 39 -23.67 30.04 -3.82
C VAL A 39 -22.46 30.59 -3.05
N PHE A 40 -22.38 30.37 -1.74
CA PHE A 40 -21.30 30.82 -0.86
C PHE A 40 -20.40 29.67 -0.39
N ASP A 41 -20.38 28.54 -1.10
CA ASP A 41 -19.61 27.33 -0.75
C ASP A 41 -19.86 26.81 0.68
N VAL A 42 -21.05 27.05 1.23
CA VAL A 42 -21.37 26.58 2.58
C VAL A 42 -21.52 25.05 2.56
N PRO A 43 -20.80 24.31 3.42
CA PRO A 43 -20.86 22.86 3.42
C PRO A 43 -22.27 22.31 3.67
N ASN A 44 -22.65 21.26 2.93
CA ASN A 44 -23.97 20.63 3.01
C ASN A 44 -24.38 20.17 4.43
N TRP A 45 -23.42 19.87 5.30
CA TRP A 45 -23.71 19.48 6.69
C TRP A 45 -24.27 20.65 7.52
N VAL A 46 -23.88 21.90 7.22
CA VAL A 46 -24.37 23.11 7.89
C VAL A 46 -25.84 23.34 7.52
N ILE A 47 -26.19 23.16 6.24
CA ILE A 47 -27.57 23.26 5.76
C ILE A 47 -28.45 22.22 6.48
N ARG A 48 -27.99 20.97 6.58
CA ARG A 48 -28.70 19.89 7.30
C ARG A 48 -28.88 20.20 8.79
N LEU A 49 -27.89 20.81 9.44
CA LEU A 49 -27.97 21.20 10.85
C LEU A 49 -29.06 22.26 11.08
N ILE A 50 -29.13 23.29 10.22
CA ILE A 50 -30.14 24.36 10.37
C ILE A 50 -31.56 23.82 10.18
N VAL A 51 -31.77 22.93 9.20
CA VAL A 51 -33.08 22.28 8.99
C VAL A 51 -33.50 21.47 10.23
N LEU A 52 -32.56 20.73 10.85
CA LEU A 52 -32.82 20.00 12.09
C LEU A 52 -33.20 20.94 13.25
N LEU A 53 -32.52 22.08 13.38
CA LEU A 53 -32.84 23.08 14.42
C LEU A 53 -34.24 23.68 14.23
N ILE A 54 -34.67 23.91 13.00
CA ILE A 54 -36.05 24.36 12.69
C ILE A 54 -37.06 23.30 13.15
N ILE A 55 -36.83 22.02 12.86
CA ILE A 55 -37.73 20.93 13.27
C ILE A 55 -37.82 20.82 14.80
N ILE A 56 -36.68 20.92 15.50
CA ILE A 56 -36.62 20.85 16.97
C ILE A 56 -37.23 22.10 17.63
N GLY A 57 -37.17 23.25 16.96
CA GLY A 57 -37.76 24.50 17.46
C GLY A 57 -39.29 24.50 17.47
N LEU A 58 -39.96 23.66 16.68
CA LEU A 58 -41.42 23.58 16.61
C LEU A 58 -42.06 23.17 17.96
N PRO A 59 -41.65 22.09 18.65
CA PRO A 59 -42.13 21.77 19.99
C PRO A 59 -41.99 22.94 20.98
N VAL A 60 -40.87 23.67 20.94
CA VAL A 60 -40.61 24.80 21.82
C VAL A 60 -41.55 25.97 21.50
N ALA A 61 -41.74 26.28 20.22
CA ALA A 61 -42.66 27.31 19.75
C ALA A 61 -44.12 27.02 20.16
N LEU A 62 -44.54 25.75 20.10
CA LEU A 62 -45.88 25.34 20.52
C LEU A 62 -46.10 25.48 22.03
N VAL A 63 -45.08 25.16 22.84
CA VAL A 63 -45.13 25.36 24.30
C VAL A 63 -45.20 26.85 24.65
N LEU A 64 -44.45 27.70 23.95
CA LEU A 64 -44.51 29.15 24.14
C LEU A 64 -45.87 29.72 23.72
N ALA A 65 -46.41 29.30 22.57
CA ALA A 65 -47.73 29.70 22.10
C ALA A 65 -48.86 29.24 23.04
N TRP A 66 -48.63 28.18 23.81
CA TRP A 66 -49.60 27.70 24.80
C TRP A 66 -49.57 28.53 26.10
N MET A 67 -48.39 29.06 26.47
CA MET A 67 -48.22 29.87 27.69
C MET A 67 -48.55 31.35 27.49
N PHE A 68 -48.35 31.89 26.28
CA PHE A 68 -48.45 33.31 25.97
C PHE A 68 -49.45 33.57 24.83
N GLU A 69 -50.35 34.52 25.02
CA GLU A 69 -51.32 34.93 23.99
C GLU A 69 -50.93 36.30 23.44
N ILE A 70 -50.78 36.39 22.11
CA ILE A 70 -50.39 37.61 21.42
C ILE A 70 -51.65 38.44 21.16
N THR A 71 -51.77 39.59 21.83
CA THR A 71 -52.89 40.52 21.66
C THR A 71 -52.42 41.83 21.02
N PRO A 72 -53.31 42.65 20.43
CA PRO A 72 -52.95 43.94 19.83
C PRO A 72 -52.29 44.94 20.81
N GLN A 73 -52.35 44.68 22.12
CA GLN A 73 -51.76 45.50 23.18
C GLN A 73 -50.45 44.92 23.74
N GLY A 74 -49.88 43.87 23.12
CA GLY A 74 -48.64 43.20 23.53
C GLY A 74 -48.82 41.75 24.00
N ILE A 75 -47.70 41.11 24.36
CA ILE A 75 -47.66 39.71 24.81
C ILE A 75 -48.15 39.63 26.27
N LYS A 76 -49.28 38.94 26.51
CA LYS A 76 -49.79 38.70 27.88
C LYS A 76 -49.73 37.21 28.22
N ARG A 77 -49.33 36.89 29.47
CA ARG A 77 -49.44 35.54 30.03
C ARG A 77 -50.91 35.20 30.25
N THR A 78 -51.33 33.99 29.90
CA THR A 78 -52.74 33.58 30.02
C THR A 78 -53.14 33.35 31.49
N ALA A 79 -54.39 33.67 31.87
CA ALA A 79 -54.90 33.64 33.25
C ALA A 79 -54.91 32.25 33.94
N THR A 80 -54.52 31.18 33.24
CA THR A 80 -54.26 29.85 33.84
C THR A 80 -52.81 29.66 34.31
N ALA A 81 -51.90 30.60 34.04
CA ALA A 81 -50.56 30.63 34.62
C ALA A 81 -50.57 31.15 36.07
N ASP A 82 -51.56 31.98 36.44
CA ASP A 82 -51.69 32.58 37.77
C ASP A 82 -52.67 31.85 38.71
N ALA A 83 -53.40 30.83 38.22
CA ALA A 83 -54.43 30.11 38.98
C ALA A 83 -54.11 28.62 39.22
N MET A 84 -52.87 28.29 39.62
CA MET A 84 -52.53 26.94 40.13
C MET A 84 -51.68 27.03 41.42
N PRO A 85 -52.06 26.31 42.50
CA PRO A 85 -51.33 26.34 43.76
C PRO A 85 -49.95 25.66 43.64
N TRP A 86 -48.92 26.33 44.14
CA TRP A 86 -47.48 26.02 44.00
C TRP A 86 -46.98 24.66 44.54
N ALA A 87 -47.85 23.74 44.95
CA ALA A 87 -47.44 22.54 45.66
C ALA A 87 -48.15 21.28 45.13
N THR A 88 -47.71 20.74 43.98
CA THR A 88 -47.63 19.29 43.64
C THR A 88 -47.53 19.04 42.12
N GLN A 89 -46.58 19.68 41.44
CA GLN A 89 -46.40 19.39 39.99
C GLN A 89 -44.96 19.45 39.48
N ARG A 90 -43.97 19.19 40.33
CA ARG A 90 -42.60 19.00 39.85
C ARG A 90 -42.45 17.70 39.04
N LYS A 91 -43.21 16.64 39.31
CA LYS A 91 -42.97 15.31 38.71
C LYS A 91 -43.53 15.05 37.30
N LYS A 92 -44.46 15.87 36.77
CA LYS A 92 -45.12 15.54 35.49
C LYS A 92 -44.42 16.09 34.24
N TYR A 93 -43.60 17.14 34.38
CA TYR A 93 -42.85 17.74 33.27
C TYR A 93 -41.36 17.40 33.29
N ILE A 94 -40.84 16.84 34.39
CA ILE A 94 -39.45 16.33 34.48
C ILE A 94 -39.19 15.31 33.38
N TRP A 95 -40.14 14.41 33.07
CA TRP A 95 -39.94 13.43 31.99
C TRP A 95 -39.76 14.10 30.62
N ILE A 96 -40.42 15.23 30.36
CA ILE A 96 -40.24 15.98 29.09
C ILE A 96 -38.84 16.60 29.05
N TYR A 97 -38.37 17.20 30.15
CA TYR A 97 -36.99 17.69 30.22
C TYR A 97 -35.97 16.56 30.11
N VAL A 98 -36.23 15.39 30.70
CA VAL A 98 -35.36 14.21 30.61
C VAL A 98 -35.34 13.63 29.20
N VAL A 99 -36.46 13.62 28.48
CA VAL A 99 -36.52 13.17 27.07
C VAL A 99 -35.84 14.18 26.16
N VAL A 100 -36.02 15.48 26.38
CA VAL A 100 -35.38 16.54 25.56
C VAL A 100 -33.87 16.60 25.83
N ILE A 101 -33.45 16.54 27.09
CA ILE A 101 -32.03 16.48 27.47
C ILE A 101 -31.43 15.16 27.02
N GLY A 102 -32.15 14.04 27.16
CA GLY A 102 -31.74 12.73 26.67
C GLY A 102 -31.56 12.72 25.15
N ALA A 103 -32.49 13.29 24.40
CA ALA A 103 -32.37 13.44 22.95
C ALA A 103 -31.21 14.37 22.57
N ALA A 104 -31.04 15.50 23.26
CA ALA A 104 -29.92 16.42 23.04
C ALA A 104 -28.56 15.77 23.36
N ILE A 105 -28.49 14.93 24.40
CA ILE A 105 -27.29 14.17 24.77
C ILE A 105 -27.06 13.02 23.78
N SER A 106 -28.08 12.28 23.36
CA SER A 106 -27.95 11.22 22.35
C SER A 106 -27.57 11.79 20.99
N ILE A 107 -28.08 12.95 20.61
CA ILE A 107 -27.66 13.70 19.41
C ILE A 107 -26.22 14.19 19.60
N GLY A 108 -25.91 14.79 20.74
CA GLY A 108 -24.55 15.21 21.10
C GLY A 108 -23.56 14.06 21.05
N LEU A 109 -23.88 12.90 21.59
CA LEU A 109 -23.07 11.67 21.58
C LEU A 109 -23.04 10.98 20.20
N PHE A 110 -24.12 11.06 19.42
CA PHE A 110 -24.13 10.58 18.03
C PHE A 110 -23.23 11.44 17.15
N PHE A 111 -23.25 12.76 17.35
CA PHE A 111 -22.35 13.68 16.66
C PHE A 111 -20.94 13.67 17.22
N LEU A 112 -20.70 13.54 18.54
CA LEU A 112 -19.37 13.31 19.12
C LEU A 112 -18.80 11.97 18.71
N GLY A 113 -19.64 10.93 18.63
CA GLY A 113 -19.29 9.61 18.11
C GLY A 113 -18.95 9.66 16.63
N ARG A 114 -19.73 10.40 15.82
CA ARG A 114 -19.39 10.64 14.42
C ARG A 114 -18.23 11.59 14.20
N TYR A 115 -18.03 12.62 15.02
CA TYR A 115 -16.92 13.56 14.92
C TYR A 115 -15.63 12.89 15.38
N SER A 116 -15.63 12.16 16.49
CA SER A 116 -14.48 11.34 16.90
C SER A 116 -14.23 10.18 15.94
N ALA A 117 -15.27 9.54 15.37
CA ALA A 117 -15.10 8.52 14.33
C ALA A 117 -14.70 9.11 12.97
N THR A 118 -15.08 10.34 12.61
CA THR A 118 -14.59 11.03 11.41
C THR A 118 -13.26 11.71 11.64
N THR A 119 -12.85 12.04 12.87
CA THR A 119 -11.50 12.50 13.19
C THR A 119 -10.55 11.32 13.33
N ARG A 120 -11.04 10.15 13.77
CA ARG A 120 -10.30 8.88 13.74
C ARG A 120 -10.25 8.30 12.32
N ALA A 121 -11.34 8.40 11.56
CA ALA A 121 -11.37 8.06 10.14
C ALA A 121 -10.71 9.14 9.26
N ALA A 122 -10.54 10.40 9.71
CA ALA A 122 -9.73 11.42 9.02
C ALA A 122 -8.28 11.46 9.52
N ARG A 123 -7.95 10.84 10.65
CA ARG A 123 -6.58 10.43 11.00
C ARG A 123 -6.19 9.10 10.37
N GLN A 124 -7.17 8.26 9.98
CA GLN A 124 -6.96 7.08 9.13
C GLN A 124 -7.09 7.40 7.63
N ASN A 125 -7.81 8.47 7.24
CA ASN A 125 -7.94 9.02 5.88
C ASN A 125 -7.18 10.34 5.67
N GLU A 126 -6.34 10.76 6.61
CA GLU A 126 -5.01 11.23 6.23
C GLU A 126 -4.37 10.01 5.57
N ALA A 127 -4.74 9.76 4.31
CA ALA A 127 -3.94 8.97 3.41
C ALA A 127 -2.53 9.50 3.64
N ALA A 128 -1.65 8.66 4.19
CA ALA A 128 -0.30 9.01 4.58
C ALA A 128 0.21 10.04 3.58
N ALA A 129 0.36 11.28 4.02
CA ALA A 129 0.80 12.35 3.12
C ALA A 129 2.03 11.79 2.42
N VAL A 130 1.96 11.67 1.09
CA VAL A 130 2.99 10.97 0.34
C VAL A 130 4.33 11.58 0.75
N PRO A 131 5.30 10.80 1.25
CA PRO A 131 6.46 11.37 1.90
C PRO A 131 7.13 12.37 0.96
N GLU A 132 7.41 13.60 1.42
CA GLU A 132 8.02 14.61 0.55
C GLU A 132 9.37 14.12 0.02
N LYS A 133 10.09 13.35 0.86
CA LYS A 133 11.37 12.69 0.56
C LYS A 133 11.16 11.29 -0.02
N SER A 134 10.39 11.21 -1.09
CA SER A 134 10.17 9.97 -1.83
C SER A 134 10.44 10.15 -3.31
N ILE A 135 11.01 9.12 -3.92
CA ILE A 135 11.46 9.16 -5.31
C ILE A 135 11.18 7.85 -6.03
N ALA A 136 10.72 7.96 -7.27
CA ALA A 136 10.75 6.90 -8.25
C ALA A 136 11.71 7.26 -9.38
N VAL A 137 12.54 6.31 -9.80
CA VAL A 137 13.38 6.47 -10.99
C VAL A 137 12.71 5.71 -12.14
N LEU A 138 12.19 6.44 -13.12
CA LEU A 138 11.57 5.85 -14.29
C LEU A 138 12.63 5.25 -15.22
N PRO A 139 12.26 4.30 -16.11
CA PRO A 139 13.18 3.76 -17.09
C PRO A 139 13.82 4.87 -17.92
N PHE A 140 15.14 4.85 -18.10
CA PHE A 140 15.80 5.88 -18.92
C PHE A 140 15.61 5.62 -20.41
N GLU A 141 15.48 6.68 -21.20
CA GLU A 141 15.44 6.58 -22.66
C GLU A 141 16.82 6.20 -23.20
N ASN A 142 16.87 5.19 -24.09
CA ASN A 142 18.10 4.84 -24.79
C ASN A 142 18.23 5.67 -26.08
N LEU A 143 19.17 6.62 -26.07
CA LEU A 143 19.49 7.48 -27.21
C LEU A 143 20.72 6.98 -28.00
N SER A 144 21.17 5.76 -27.75
CA SER A 144 22.25 5.12 -28.50
C SER A 144 21.73 4.57 -29.82
N ASP A 145 22.49 4.73 -30.91
CA ASP A 145 22.15 4.15 -32.22
C ASP A 145 22.16 2.61 -32.19
N ASP A 146 23.06 2.04 -31.38
CA ASP A 146 23.14 0.59 -31.18
C ASP A 146 22.10 0.14 -30.14
N LYS A 147 21.07 -0.56 -30.63
CA LYS A 147 20.01 -1.14 -29.80
C LYS A 147 20.54 -2.21 -28.83
N GLN A 148 21.72 -2.78 -29.08
CA GLN A 148 22.35 -3.69 -28.13
C GLN A 148 22.74 -3.01 -26.81
N ASN A 149 22.80 -1.67 -26.76
CA ASN A 149 23.09 -0.93 -25.53
C ASN A 149 21.88 -0.78 -24.59
N ALA A 150 20.74 -1.41 -24.87
CA ALA A 150 19.57 -1.35 -23.97
C ALA A 150 19.91 -1.81 -22.53
N TYR A 151 20.72 -2.87 -22.38
CA TYR A 151 21.19 -3.33 -21.07
C TYR A 151 21.98 -2.25 -20.32
N PHE A 152 22.72 -1.40 -21.06
CA PHE A 152 23.55 -0.35 -20.47
C PHE A 152 22.68 0.78 -19.94
N THR A 153 21.71 1.25 -20.72
CA THR A 153 20.75 2.27 -20.28
C THR A 153 19.97 1.82 -19.06
N GLU A 154 19.42 0.60 -19.09
CA GLU A 154 18.71 0.03 -17.94
C GLU A 154 19.64 -0.18 -16.74
N GLY A 155 20.88 -0.59 -16.98
CA GLY A 155 21.88 -0.80 -15.94
C GLY A 155 22.26 0.49 -15.21
N VAL A 156 22.49 1.59 -15.93
CA VAL A 156 22.79 2.90 -15.31
C VAL A 156 21.61 3.38 -14.47
N GLN A 157 20.38 3.21 -14.95
CA GLN A 157 19.17 3.52 -14.19
C GLN A 157 19.09 2.71 -12.88
N ASP A 158 19.37 1.41 -12.96
CA ASP A 158 19.31 0.48 -11.82
C ASP A 158 20.42 0.76 -10.79
N GLU A 159 21.61 1.18 -11.24
CA GLU A 159 22.72 1.57 -10.35
C GLU A 159 22.44 2.89 -9.61
N ILE A 160 21.82 3.88 -10.27
CA ILE A 160 21.35 5.09 -9.59
C ILE A 160 20.33 4.74 -8.50
N LEU A 161 19.35 3.89 -8.83
CA LEU A 161 18.36 3.40 -7.88
C LEU A 161 19.02 2.67 -6.70
N THR A 162 19.98 1.79 -6.99
CA THR A 162 20.72 1.01 -5.98
C THR A 162 21.48 1.92 -5.00
N ARG A 163 22.10 3.01 -5.50
CA ARG A 163 22.78 3.99 -4.62
C ARG A 163 21.78 4.78 -3.77
N LEU A 164 20.68 5.23 -4.36
CA LEU A 164 19.63 5.95 -3.63
C LEU A 164 18.98 5.09 -2.55
N ALA A 165 18.81 3.79 -2.80
CA ALA A 165 18.15 2.86 -1.89
C ALA A 165 18.85 2.77 -0.51
N LYS A 166 20.16 3.03 -0.47
CA LYS A 166 20.97 3.07 0.76
C LYS A 166 20.65 4.27 1.66
N VAL A 167 19.92 5.27 1.18
CA VAL A 167 19.58 6.48 1.95
C VAL A 167 18.33 6.23 2.80
N ALA A 168 18.49 6.15 4.12
CA ALA A 168 17.39 5.88 5.04
C ALA A 168 16.34 7.01 5.08
N ASP A 169 16.76 8.25 4.87
CA ASP A 169 15.87 9.43 4.86
C ASP A 169 15.08 9.59 3.54
N LEU A 170 15.29 8.68 2.58
CA LEU A 170 14.55 8.62 1.32
C LEU A 170 13.69 7.36 1.27
N LYS A 171 12.45 7.49 0.80
CA LYS A 171 11.68 6.36 0.27
C LYS A 171 11.99 6.20 -1.22
N VAL A 172 12.59 5.08 -1.61
CA VAL A 172 12.97 4.80 -3.00
C VAL A 172 12.14 3.65 -3.55
N ILE A 173 11.46 3.89 -4.68
CA ILE A 173 10.64 2.85 -5.32
C ILE A 173 11.52 1.89 -6.13
N SER A 174 11.27 0.60 -5.96
CA SER A 174 11.91 -0.51 -6.65
C SER A 174 11.73 -0.44 -8.17
N ARG A 175 12.76 -0.91 -8.90
CA ARG A 175 12.75 -1.03 -10.37
C ARG A 175 11.55 -1.84 -10.88
N THR A 176 11.16 -2.89 -10.15
CA THR A 176 10.03 -3.75 -10.56
C THR A 176 8.73 -2.99 -10.68
N SER A 177 8.53 -1.94 -9.88
CA SER A 177 7.37 -1.06 -10.01
C SER A 177 7.55 0.01 -11.08
N THR A 178 8.73 0.62 -11.20
CA THR A 178 8.93 1.72 -12.17
C THR A 178 9.01 1.24 -13.62
N GLN A 179 9.43 0.00 -13.88
CA GLN A 179 9.51 -0.59 -15.22
C GLN A 179 8.15 -0.74 -15.94
N HIS A 180 7.03 -0.54 -15.24
CA HIS A 180 5.69 -0.51 -15.84
C HIS A 180 5.43 0.77 -16.65
N PHE A 181 6.24 1.81 -16.46
CA PHE A 181 6.04 3.12 -17.06
C PHE A 181 7.03 3.39 -18.21
N LYS A 182 6.68 4.37 -19.04
CA LYS A 182 7.56 4.88 -20.10
C LYS A 182 8.63 5.78 -19.49
N SER A 183 9.65 6.11 -20.29
CA SER A 183 10.77 6.96 -19.86
C SER A 183 10.42 8.43 -19.66
N ALA A 184 9.47 8.95 -20.43
CA ALA A 184 8.95 10.32 -20.33
C ALA A 184 7.42 10.31 -20.55
N PRO A 185 6.63 9.90 -19.53
CA PRO A 185 5.17 9.84 -19.62
C PRO A 185 4.53 11.22 -19.43
N GLU A 186 3.40 11.46 -20.10
CA GLU A 186 2.67 12.74 -20.00
C GLU A 186 1.90 12.90 -18.67
N ASN A 187 1.76 11.83 -17.87
CA ASN A 187 0.86 11.75 -16.72
C ASN A 187 1.60 11.54 -15.38
N LEU A 188 2.66 12.30 -15.13
CA LEU A 188 3.47 12.22 -13.89
C LEU A 188 2.66 12.27 -12.58
N PRO A 189 1.64 13.13 -12.40
CA PRO A 189 0.87 13.15 -11.15
C PRO A 189 0.15 11.82 -10.86
N GLN A 190 -0.32 11.13 -11.90
CA GLN A 190 -1.01 9.85 -11.75
C GLN A 190 -0.01 8.73 -11.41
N ILE A 191 1.15 8.72 -12.07
CA ILE A 191 2.23 7.76 -11.81
C ILE A 191 2.75 7.92 -10.37
N ALA A 192 2.97 9.16 -9.94
CA ALA A 192 3.39 9.49 -8.58
C ALA A 192 2.39 8.99 -7.54
N LYS A 193 1.08 9.13 -7.82
CA LYS A 193 0.01 8.60 -6.96
C LYS A 193 0.00 7.07 -6.90
N GLU A 194 0.17 6.39 -8.04
CA GLU A 194 0.21 4.92 -8.11
C GLU A 194 1.42 4.34 -7.38
N LEU A 195 2.58 5.00 -7.48
CA LEU A 195 3.81 4.61 -6.81
C LEU A 195 3.88 5.10 -5.35
N GLY A 196 3.00 6.02 -4.95
CA GLY A 196 3.03 6.67 -3.65
C GLY A 196 4.33 7.43 -3.42
N VAL A 197 4.71 8.28 -4.38
CA VAL A 197 5.88 9.19 -4.31
C VAL A 197 5.55 10.63 -4.66
N THR A 198 6.38 11.56 -4.22
CA THR A 198 6.27 13.00 -4.54
C THR A 198 7.14 13.38 -5.72
N ASN A 199 8.32 12.78 -5.83
CA ASN A 199 9.31 13.14 -6.84
C ASN A 199 9.55 12.00 -7.83
N ILE A 200 9.81 12.36 -9.08
CA ILE A 200 10.15 11.42 -10.16
C ILE A 200 11.47 11.86 -10.78
N LEU A 201 12.35 10.89 -11.03
CA LEU A 201 13.55 11.06 -11.85
C LEU A 201 13.28 10.48 -13.23
N GLU A 202 13.38 11.35 -14.24
CA GLU A 202 13.44 10.97 -15.64
C GLU A 202 14.86 11.12 -16.17
N GLY A 203 15.18 10.45 -17.27
CA GLY A 203 16.49 10.57 -17.86
C GLY A 203 16.67 9.85 -19.18
N SER A 204 17.84 10.06 -19.77
CA SER A 204 18.26 9.38 -20.98
C SER A 204 19.75 9.06 -20.94
N VAL A 205 20.13 7.99 -21.63
CA VAL A 205 21.51 7.51 -21.73
C VAL A 205 21.87 7.32 -23.19
N GLN A 206 23.00 7.86 -23.58
CA GLN A 206 23.61 7.61 -24.88
C GLN A 206 25.04 7.10 -24.67
N LYS A 207 25.34 5.93 -25.26
CA LYS A 207 26.68 5.36 -25.27
C LYS A 207 27.20 5.26 -26.70
N VAL A 208 28.34 5.90 -26.94
CA VAL A 208 29.06 5.83 -28.22
C VAL A 208 30.50 5.43 -27.93
N LYS A 209 30.82 4.15 -28.17
CA LYS A 209 32.10 3.53 -27.79
C LYS A 209 32.36 3.73 -26.29
N ASP A 210 33.38 4.51 -25.94
CA ASP A 210 33.79 4.81 -24.57
C ASP A 210 33.24 6.14 -24.04
N GLN A 211 32.42 6.85 -24.81
CA GLN A 211 31.78 8.09 -24.38
C GLN A 211 30.35 7.80 -23.94
N VAL A 212 29.98 8.32 -22.77
CA VAL A 212 28.65 8.19 -22.19
C VAL A 212 28.11 9.58 -21.89
N ARG A 213 26.90 9.84 -22.38
CA ARG A 213 26.09 11.00 -22.03
C ARG A 213 24.90 10.53 -21.20
N VAL A 214 24.75 11.05 -19.99
CA VAL A 214 23.59 10.83 -19.13
C VAL A 214 22.89 12.16 -18.90
N ASN A 215 21.60 12.23 -19.19
CA ASN A 215 20.75 13.37 -18.88
C ASN A 215 19.75 12.93 -17.81
N VAL A 216 19.58 13.74 -16.76
CA VAL A 216 18.63 13.47 -15.68
C VAL A 216 17.85 14.71 -15.33
N GLN A 217 16.58 14.50 -14.96
CA GLN A 217 15.67 15.56 -14.50
C GLN A 217 14.89 15.06 -13.30
N LEU A 218 14.99 15.79 -12.20
CA LEU A 218 14.23 15.56 -10.98
C LEU A 218 13.02 16.50 -10.96
N ILE A 219 11.84 15.92 -10.87
CA ILE A 219 10.56 16.63 -11.01
C ILE A 219 9.71 16.36 -9.77
N ASN A 220 9.13 17.40 -9.19
CA ASN A 220 8.00 17.25 -8.27
C ASN A 220 6.76 16.92 -9.11
N ALA A 221 6.30 15.67 -9.03
CA ALA A 221 5.26 15.15 -9.89
C ALA A 221 3.85 15.65 -9.51
N LEU A 222 3.67 16.22 -8.32
CA LEU A 222 2.38 16.78 -7.89
C LEU A 222 2.15 18.18 -8.42
N SER A 223 3.22 18.98 -8.55
CA SER A 223 3.16 20.36 -9.04
C SER A 223 3.76 20.55 -10.43
N ASP A 224 4.22 19.47 -11.08
CA ASP A 224 4.92 19.49 -12.37
C ASP A 224 6.11 20.46 -12.39
N THR A 225 6.82 20.56 -11.26
CA THR A 225 7.91 21.53 -11.08
C THR A 225 9.26 20.83 -11.22
N HIS A 226 10.08 21.31 -12.14
CA HIS A 226 11.47 20.86 -12.28
C HIS A 226 12.31 21.36 -11.10
N LEU A 227 12.78 20.45 -10.27
CA LEU A 227 13.60 20.76 -9.10
C LEU A 227 15.08 20.88 -9.48
N TRP A 228 15.55 19.98 -10.35
CA TRP A 228 16.94 19.90 -10.75
C TRP A 228 17.07 19.15 -12.09
N ALA A 229 18.05 19.54 -12.90
CA ALA A 229 18.39 18.86 -14.14
C ALA A 229 19.88 19.00 -14.42
N GLU A 230 20.51 17.95 -14.91
CA GLU A 230 21.94 17.97 -15.21
C GLU A 230 22.30 17.00 -16.35
N ILE A 231 23.35 17.37 -17.10
CA ILE A 231 23.88 16.58 -18.21
C ILE A 231 25.33 16.23 -17.89
N TYR A 232 25.63 14.93 -17.96
CA TYR A 232 26.94 14.37 -17.69
C TYR A 232 27.54 13.80 -18.97
N ASP A 233 28.58 14.45 -19.47
CA ASP A 233 29.40 13.96 -20.58
C ASP A 233 30.71 13.43 -20.04
N ARG A 234 30.87 12.11 -20.01
CA ARG A 234 32.03 11.44 -19.40
C ARG A 234 32.47 10.23 -20.19
N LYS A 235 33.68 9.76 -19.88
CA LYS A 235 34.15 8.46 -20.37
C LYS A 235 33.50 7.33 -19.57
N LEU A 236 33.38 6.16 -20.17
CA LEU A 236 32.86 4.95 -19.51
C LEU A 236 33.62 4.61 -18.21
N THR A 237 34.93 4.85 -18.16
CA THR A 237 35.75 4.66 -16.95
C THR A 237 35.35 5.56 -15.78
N ASP A 238 34.66 6.67 -16.06
CA ASP A 238 34.22 7.63 -15.05
C ASP A 238 32.72 7.46 -14.71
N ILE A 239 32.03 6.47 -15.28
CA ILE A 239 30.57 6.32 -15.13
C ILE A 239 30.12 6.20 -13.67
N PHE A 240 30.91 5.56 -12.82
CA PHE A 240 30.62 5.44 -11.39
C PHE A 240 30.58 6.79 -10.67
N SER A 241 31.41 7.75 -11.11
CA SER A 241 31.36 9.12 -10.59
C SER A 241 30.07 9.81 -10.99
N VAL A 242 29.60 9.60 -12.22
CA VAL A 242 28.31 10.11 -12.70
C VAL A 242 27.15 9.57 -11.87
N GLU A 243 27.07 8.25 -11.65
CA GLU A 243 26.04 7.64 -10.81
C GLU A 243 26.07 8.20 -9.37
N SER A 244 27.28 8.37 -8.82
CA SER A 244 27.48 8.91 -7.46
C SER A 244 27.05 10.37 -7.37
N ASP A 245 27.40 11.18 -8.37
CA ASP A 245 27.08 12.60 -8.43
C ASP A 245 25.57 12.80 -8.62
N ILE A 246 24.92 11.99 -9.47
CA ILE A 246 23.46 11.98 -9.62
C ILE A 246 22.77 11.63 -8.29
N ALA A 247 23.19 10.54 -7.62
CA ALA A 247 22.58 10.13 -6.36
C ALA A 247 22.75 11.18 -5.25
N LYS A 248 23.91 11.84 -5.18
CA LYS A 248 24.15 12.96 -4.26
C LYS A 248 23.30 14.18 -4.62
N GLY A 249 23.28 14.58 -5.88
CA GLY A 249 22.50 15.71 -6.37
C GLY A 249 21.03 15.53 -6.03
N ILE A 250 20.48 14.34 -6.22
CA ILE A 250 19.11 14.00 -5.81
C ILE A 250 18.93 14.12 -4.29
N ALA A 251 19.80 13.50 -3.50
CA ALA A 251 19.70 13.55 -2.04
C ALA A 251 19.80 15.00 -1.51
N GLU A 252 20.64 15.84 -2.10
CA GLU A 252 20.78 17.26 -1.73
C GLU A 252 19.55 18.09 -2.11
N ASN A 253 19.03 17.93 -3.34
CA ASN A 253 17.83 18.66 -3.79
C ASN A 253 16.55 18.24 -3.07
N LEU A 254 16.48 16.98 -2.59
CA LEU A 254 15.39 16.50 -1.74
C LEU A 254 15.64 16.75 -0.24
N GLU A 255 16.72 17.46 0.11
CA GLU A 255 17.12 17.78 1.49
C GLU A 255 17.21 16.54 2.40
N ALA A 256 17.61 15.39 1.83
CA ALA A 256 17.76 14.13 2.54
C ALA A 256 18.97 14.19 3.50
N LYS A 257 18.75 13.76 4.73
CA LYS A 257 19.80 13.71 5.75
C LYS A 257 20.67 12.47 5.54
N LEU A 258 21.86 12.70 5.01
CA LEU A 258 22.86 11.65 4.83
C LEU A 258 23.81 11.58 6.03
N THR A 259 23.87 10.42 6.67
CA THR A 259 24.91 10.03 7.62
C THR A 259 26.28 9.96 6.96
N GLY A 260 27.35 9.99 7.76
CA GLY A 260 28.71 9.86 7.25
C GLY A 260 28.99 8.53 6.55
N SER A 261 28.33 7.44 6.96
CA SER A 261 28.39 6.14 6.29
C SER A 261 27.67 6.17 4.94
N GLU A 262 26.43 6.67 4.88
CA GLU A 262 25.67 6.74 3.62
C GLU A 262 26.42 7.57 2.56
N LYS A 263 27.03 8.71 2.95
CA LYS A 263 27.84 9.52 2.03
C LYS A 263 29.02 8.74 1.43
N ARG A 264 29.67 7.90 2.23
CA ARG A 264 30.78 7.05 1.76
C ARG A 264 30.29 5.96 0.82
N GLU A 265 29.19 5.29 1.17
CA GLU A 265 28.62 4.21 0.38
C GLU A 265 28.08 4.69 -0.98
N ILE A 266 27.40 5.84 -1.02
CA ILE A 266 26.96 6.46 -2.29
C ILE A 266 28.16 6.80 -3.18
N SER A 267 29.27 7.24 -2.60
CA SER A 267 30.47 7.64 -3.34
C SER A 267 31.38 6.47 -3.72
N LYS A 268 31.08 5.26 -3.23
CA LYS A 268 31.96 4.11 -3.40
C LYS A 268 31.95 3.67 -4.87
N LYS A 269 33.15 3.49 -5.42
CA LYS A 269 33.34 2.84 -6.71
C LYS A 269 33.38 1.33 -6.48
N PRO A 270 32.50 0.54 -7.12
CA PRO A 270 32.42 -0.88 -6.86
C PRO A 270 33.50 -1.66 -7.64
N THR A 271 34.03 -1.12 -8.73
CA THR A 271 35.20 -1.63 -9.47
C THR A 271 35.92 -0.49 -10.20
N GLU A 272 37.20 -0.68 -10.54
CA GLU A 272 37.95 0.18 -11.48
C GLU A 272 38.00 -0.42 -12.91
N ASN A 273 37.37 -1.58 -13.12
CA ASN A 273 37.36 -2.29 -14.39
C ASN A 273 36.02 -2.11 -15.12
N SER A 274 36.02 -1.36 -16.23
CA SER A 274 34.81 -1.08 -17.02
C SER A 274 34.24 -2.32 -17.71
N GLU A 275 35.06 -3.32 -18.04
CA GLU A 275 34.57 -4.58 -18.62
C GLU A 275 33.81 -5.40 -17.57
N ALA A 276 34.34 -5.50 -16.34
CA ALA A 276 33.63 -6.15 -15.24
C ALA A 276 32.27 -5.47 -14.98
N TYR A 277 32.22 -4.15 -15.04
CA TYR A 277 31.00 -3.36 -14.93
C TYR A 277 29.98 -3.69 -16.03
N GLU A 278 30.36 -3.64 -17.31
CA GLU A 278 29.46 -3.94 -18.42
C GLU A 278 28.92 -5.38 -18.35
N LEU A 279 29.77 -6.35 -17.97
CA LEU A 279 29.35 -7.74 -17.76
C LEU A 279 28.34 -7.86 -16.61
N TYR A 280 28.58 -7.17 -15.50
CA TYR A 280 27.64 -7.14 -14.39
C TYR A 280 26.29 -6.51 -14.79
N LEU A 281 26.27 -5.41 -15.55
CA LEU A 281 25.03 -4.81 -16.05
C LEU A 281 24.24 -5.79 -16.94
N LYS A 282 24.93 -6.56 -17.80
CA LYS A 282 24.29 -7.64 -18.56
C LYS A 282 23.71 -8.70 -17.64
N GLY A 283 24.44 -9.09 -16.60
CA GLY A 283 23.96 -10.00 -15.57
C GLY A 283 22.65 -9.51 -14.94
N ARG A 284 22.61 -8.26 -14.47
CA ARG A 284 21.42 -7.62 -13.90
C ARG A 284 20.26 -7.57 -14.89
N PHE A 285 20.52 -7.19 -16.15
CA PHE A 285 19.51 -7.15 -17.21
C PHE A 285 18.80 -8.51 -17.39
N PHE A 286 19.55 -9.62 -17.42
CA PHE A 286 18.95 -10.95 -17.54
C PHE A 286 18.30 -11.43 -16.23
N TRP A 287 18.90 -11.14 -15.08
CA TRP A 287 18.34 -11.51 -13.78
C TRP A 287 16.94 -10.91 -13.56
N ASN A 288 16.76 -9.66 -14.00
CA ASN A 288 15.50 -8.92 -13.91
C ASN A 288 14.33 -9.54 -14.70
N LYS A 289 14.60 -10.44 -15.67
CA LYS A 289 13.56 -11.10 -16.47
C LYS A 289 12.87 -12.27 -15.76
N ARG A 290 13.46 -12.78 -14.68
CA ARG A 290 12.87 -13.82 -13.83
C ARG A 290 12.43 -15.11 -14.58
N THR A 291 13.24 -15.59 -15.53
CA THR A 291 13.05 -16.92 -16.14
C THR A 291 14.26 -17.82 -15.86
N SER A 292 14.08 -19.16 -15.88
CA SER A 292 15.19 -20.10 -15.72
C SER A 292 16.32 -19.90 -16.74
N ALA A 293 15.94 -19.64 -18.00
CA ALA A 293 16.90 -19.40 -19.08
C ALA A 293 17.67 -18.09 -18.88
N ASP A 294 16.96 -17.00 -18.54
CA ASP A 294 17.58 -15.71 -18.31
C ASP A 294 18.43 -15.71 -17.03
N MET A 295 18.02 -16.39 -15.95
CA MET A 295 18.83 -16.52 -14.74
C MET A 295 20.15 -17.27 -15.00
N LYS A 296 20.15 -18.30 -15.86
CA LYS A 296 21.39 -18.97 -16.28
C LYS A 296 22.30 -18.05 -17.08
N MET A 297 21.74 -17.22 -17.97
CA MET A 297 22.51 -16.19 -18.67
C MET A 297 23.08 -15.15 -17.71
N ALA A 298 22.28 -14.70 -16.73
CA ALA A 298 22.71 -13.76 -15.71
C ALA A 298 23.90 -14.32 -14.91
N LEU A 299 23.79 -15.57 -14.44
CA LEU A 299 24.86 -16.26 -13.73
C LEU A 299 26.15 -16.28 -14.55
N GLY A 300 26.09 -16.64 -15.83
CA GLY A 300 27.25 -16.66 -16.71
C GLY A 300 27.90 -15.28 -16.93
N TYR A 301 27.11 -14.21 -16.94
CA TYR A 301 27.66 -12.84 -17.01
C TYR A 301 28.29 -12.39 -15.70
N PHE A 302 27.68 -12.72 -14.56
CA PHE A 302 28.29 -12.45 -13.25
C PHE A 302 29.61 -13.23 -13.09
N GLU A 303 29.68 -14.48 -13.54
CA GLU A 303 30.90 -15.29 -13.51
C GLU A 303 32.02 -14.64 -14.35
N GLN A 304 31.68 -14.16 -15.55
CA GLN A 304 32.63 -13.42 -16.37
C GLN A 304 33.09 -12.12 -15.68
N ALA A 305 32.17 -11.36 -15.07
CA ALA A 305 32.51 -10.14 -14.35
C ALA A 305 33.49 -10.41 -13.19
N ALA A 306 33.25 -11.47 -12.41
CA ALA A 306 34.13 -11.89 -11.32
C ALA A 306 35.47 -12.48 -11.81
N ASN A 307 35.51 -13.07 -13.00
CA ASN A 307 36.77 -13.53 -13.60
C ASN A 307 37.65 -12.35 -14.04
N VAL A 308 37.03 -11.29 -14.56
CA VAL A 308 37.72 -10.06 -15.00
C VAL A 308 38.16 -9.21 -13.80
N ASP A 309 37.31 -9.09 -12.77
CA ASP A 309 37.64 -8.46 -11.49
C ASP A 309 37.25 -9.37 -10.31
N PRO A 310 38.21 -10.15 -9.76
CA PRO A 310 37.96 -11.03 -8.63
C PRO A 310 37.54 -10.34 -7.32
N HIS A 311 37.70 -9.02 -7.21
CA HIS A 311 37.30 -8.24 -6.02
C HIS A 311 35.94 -7.54 -6.22
N TYR A 312 35.25 -7.78 -7.34
CA TYR A 312 33.98 -7.14 -7.65
C TYR A 312 32.82 -7.76 -6.87
N ALA A 313 32.65 -7.35 -5.61
CA ALA A 313 31.75 -7.94 -4.63
C ALA A 313 30.30 -8.13 -5.14
N VAL A 314 29.76 -7.12 -5.84
CA VAL A 314 28.39 -7.15 -6.38
C VAL A 314 28.16 -8.22 -7.45
N ALA A 315 29.21 -8.66 -8.16
CA ALA A 315 29.09 -9.79 -9.09
C ALA A 315 28.82 -11.10 -8.33
N TYR A 316 29.50 -11.33 -7.19
CA TYR A 316 29.25 -12.49 -6.35
C TYR A 316 27.87 -12.42 -5.67
N ALA A 317 27.42 -11.24 -5.28
CA ALA A 317 26.04 -11.06 -4.79
C ALA A 317 25.02 -11.46 -5.88
N GLY A 318 25.21 -11.00 -7.12
CA GLY A 318 24.36 -11.41 -8.25
C GLY A 318 24.37 -12.92 -8.53
N MET A 319 25.51 -13.59 -8.37
CA MET A 319 25.57 -15.06 -8.45
C MET A 319 24.77 -15.72 -7.32
N ALA A 320 24.88 -15.20 -6.09
CA ALA A 320 24.14 -15.72 -4.95
C ALA A 320 22.62 -15.64 -5.19
N ASP A 321 22.14 -14.48 -5.66
CA ASP A 321 20.74 -14.28 -6.02
C ASP A 321 20.29 -15.25 -7.12
N CYS A 322 21.13 -15.49 -8.13
CA CYS A 322 20.83 -16.48 -9.17
C CYS A 322 20.71 -17.89 -8.61
N TYR A 323 21.68 -18.34 -7.81
CA TYR A 323 21.66 -19.68 -7.21
C TYR A 323 20.49 -19.86 -6.24
N LEU A 324 20.11 -18.82 -5.51
CA LEU A 324 18.96 -18.83 -4.61
C LEU A 324 17.63 -18.99 -5.36
N LEU A 325 17.47 -18.24 -6.46
CA LEU A 325 16.17 -18.18 -7.14
C LEU A 325 16.01 -19.22 -8.24
N LEU A 326 17.08 -19.72 -8.83
CA LEU A 326 17.04 -20.70 -9.91
C LEU A 326 16.11 -21.90 -9.60
N PRO A 327 16.18 -22.56 -8.42
CA PRO A 327 15.25 -23.64 -8.08
C PRO A 327 13.78 -23.23 -8.09
N LEU A 328 13.46 -22.00 -7.67
CA LEU A 328 12.08 -21.48 -7.64
C LEU A 328 11.51 -21.26 -9.04
N TYR A 329 12.37 -21.08 -10.04
CA TYR A 329 11.98 -20.96 -11.45
C TYR A 329 12.25 -22.25 -12.25
N GLY A 330 12.36 -23.40 -11.58
CA GLY A 330 12.56 -24.70 -12.22
C GLY A 330 13.98 -24.91 -12.79
N GLY A 331 14.95 -24.11 -12.35
CA GLY A 331 16.36 -24.21 -12.70
C GLY A 331 17.17 -24.94 -11.63
N GLY A 332 17.38 -26.24 -11.80
CA GLY A 332 18.20 -27.02 -10.86
C GLY A 332 17.52 -27.32 -9.53
N VAL A 333 18.23 -28.03 -8.64
CA VAL A 333 17.66 -28.50 -7.36
C VAL A 333 18.23 -27.74 -6.16
N PRO A 334 17.41 -27.46 -5.12
CA PRO A 334 17.85 -26.74 -3.92
C PRO A 334 19.15 -27.26 -3.29
N THR A 335 19.28 -28.59 -3.17
CA THR A 335 20.43 -29.25 -2.55
C THR A 335 21.77 -29.00 -3.24
N GLU A 336 21.76 -28.62 -4.53
CA GLU A 336 22.96 -28.28 -5.29
C GLU A 336 23.19 -26.76 -5.38
N MET A 337 22.10 -25.99 -5.45
CA MET A 337 22.17 -24.56 -5.71
C MET A 337 22.35 -23.73 -4.43
N TYR A 338 21.67 -24.09 -3.33
CA TYR A 338 21.72 -23.31 -2.09
C TYR A 338 23.11 -23.28 -1.44
N PRO A 339 23.91 -24.37 -1.39
CA PRO A 339 25.30 -24.28 -0.94
C PRO A 339 26.16 -23.33 -1.78
N LYS A 340 25.90 -23.23 -3.08
CA LYS A 340 26.59 -22.27 -3.96
C LYS A 340 26.14 -20.84 -3.69
N ALA A 341 24.84 -20.63 -3.43
CA ALA A 341 24.31 -19.33 -3.04
C ALA A 341 25.00 -18.82 -1.76
N ILE A 342 25.11 -19.67 -0.73
CA ILE A 342 25.82 -19.35 0.52
C ILE A 342 27.27 -18.97 0.23
N ALA A 343 28.00 -19.80 -0.53
CA ALA A 343 29.41 -19.56 -0.82
C ALA A 343 29.64 -18.23 -1.56
N MET A 344 28.78 -17.89 -2.52
CA MET A 344 28.89 -16.64 -3.27
C MET A 344 28.49 -15.43 -2.42
N ALA A 345 27.44 -15.54 -1.61
CA ALA A 345 27.03 -14.46 -0.71
C ALA A 345 28.09 -14.18 0.37
N GLN A 346 28.65 -15.22 1.00
CA GLN A 346 29.76 -15.08 1.95
C GLN A 346 31.00 -14.44 1.32
N LYS A 347 31.30 -14.79 0.06
CA LYS A 347 32.39 -14.16 -0.68
C LYS A 347 32.11 -12.68 -0.96
N ALA A 348 30.87 -12.33 -1.33
CA ALA A 348 30.46 -10.94 -1.52
C ALA A 348 30.62 -10.13 -0.22
N VAL A 349 30.13 -10.65 0.92
CA VAL A 349 30.27 -10.02 2.25
C VAL A 349 31.74 -9.88 2.65
N ALA A 350 32.58 -10.88 2.38
CA ALA A 350 34.00 -10.82 2.69
C ALA A 350 34.76 -9.75 1.89
N LEU A 351 34.34 -9.50 0.64
CA LEU A 351 34.90 -8.45 -0.21
C LEU A 351 34.34 -7.07 0.13
N ASP A 352 33.05 -7.01 0.49
CA ASP A 352 32.37 -5.77 0.86
C ASP A 352 31.31 -6.02 1.95
N PRO A 353 31.63 -5.76 3.23
CA PRO A 353 30.72 -5.98 4.34
C PRO A 353 29.58 -4.95 4.42
N ASN A 354 29.55 -3.95 3.52
CA ASN A 354 28.50 -2.93 3.49
C ASN A 354 27.46 -3.17 2.38
N LEU A 355 27.47 -4.34 1.72
CA LEU A 355 26.44 -4.74 0.75
C LEU A 355 25.29 -5.46 1.47
N GLY A 356 24.07 -4.91 1.38
CA GLY A 356 22.90 -5.52 2.01
C GLY A 356 22.31 -6.71 1.25
N GLU A 357 22.46 -6.72 -0.07
CA GLU A 357 21.94 -7.74 -0.98
C GLU A 357 22.43 -9.17 -0.64
N PRO A 358 23.74 -9.43 -0.46
CA PRO A 358 24.19 -10.77 -0.09
C PRO A 358 23.71 -11.21 1.30
N HIS A 359 23.50 -10.28 2.24
CA HIS A 359 22.90 -10.58 3.54
C HIS A 359 21.43 -11.03 3.39
N ALA A 360 20.63 -10.41 2.52
CA ALA A 360 19.27 -10.88 2.24
C ALA A 360 19.26 -12.28 1.61
N SER A 361 20.22 -12.57 0.71
CA SER A 361 20.39 -13.90 0.13
C SER A 361 20.79 -14.96 1.18
N LEU A 362 21.73 -14.64 2.09
CA LEU A 362 22.07 -15.52 3.23
C LEU A 362 20.87 -15.72 4.15
N GLY A 363 20.14 -14.66 4.45
CA GLY A 363 18.94 -14.67 5.26
C GLY A 363 17.92 -15.68 4.74
N LEU A 364 17.60 -15.62 3.45
CA LEU A 364 16.62 -16.54 2.87
C LEU A 364 17.14 -17.97 2.84
N VAL A 365 18.39 -18.21 2.44
CA VAL A 365 18.92 -19.57 2.36
C VAL A 365 18.99 -20.23 3.74
N HIS A 366 19.40 -19.52 4.79
CA HIS A 366 19.42 -20.08 6.15
C HIS A 366 18.05 -20.52 6.63
N ALA A 367 16.98 -19.79 6.26
CA ALA A 367 15.61 -20.19 6.57
C ALA A 367 15.12 -21.39 5.73
N LEU A 368 15.39 -21.38 4.42
CA LEU A 368 14.86 -22.39 3.50
C LEU A 368 15.62 -23.71 3.49
N PHE A 369 16.93 -23.68 3.75
CA PHE A 369 17.81 -24.85 3.62
C PHE A 369 18.16 -25.47 4.97
N ASP A 370 18.75 -24.65 5.86
CA ASP A 370 19.30 -25.12 7.13
C ASP A 370 18.28 -25.03 8.28
N PHE A 371 17.17 -24.33 8.06
CA PHE A 371 16.20 -23.93 9.10
C PHE A 371 16.86 -23.19 10.28
N ASP A 372 17.99 -22.52 10.03
CA ASP A 372 18.68 -21.68 11.00
C ASP A 372 18.02 -20.29 11.03
N PHE A 373 16.84 -20.23 11.65
CA PHE A 373 16.10 -18.98 11.80
C PHE A 373 16.87 -17.89 12.56
N PRO A 374 17.63 -18.19 13.65
CA PRO A 374 18.46 -17.17 14.29
C PRO A 374 19.51 -16.55 13.36
N ALA A 375 20.18 -17.35 12.52
CA ALA A 375 21.07 -16.80 11.50
C ALA A 375 20.30 -15.97 10.48
N SER A 376 19.19 -16.52 9.97
CA SER A 376 18.33 -15.84 9.00
C SER A 376 17.89 -14.44 9.46
N VAL A 377 17.39 -14.30 10.69
CA VAL A 377 16.97 -13.02 11.27
C VAL A 377 18.12 -12.01 11.29
N ARG A 378 19.33 -12.42 11.75
CA ARG A 378 20.48 -11.51 11.81
C ARG A 378 20.88 -11.00 10.43
N GLU A 379 20.90 -11.88 9.44
CA GLU A 379 21.27 -11.54 8.07
C GLU A 379 20.22 -10.60 7.44
N PHE A 380 18.92 -10.84 7.63
CA PHE A 380 17.88 -9.93 7.14
C PHE A 380 17.90 -8.56 7.83
N GLU A 381 18.10 -8.51 9.15
CA GLU A 381 18.23 -7.25 9.89
C GLU A 381 19.45 -6.44 9.39
N GLU A 382 20.56 -7.11 9.09
CA GLU A 382 21.74 -6.46 8.53
C GLU A 382 21.51 -5.97 7.09
N ALA A 383 20.83 -6.78 6.26
CA ALA A 383 20.45 -6.39 4.91
C ALA A 383 19.61 -5.09 4.90
N ILE A 384 18.60 -5.02 5.76
CA ILE A 384 17.71 -3.86 5.90
C ILE A 384 18.47 -2.67 6.50
N ARG A 385 19.38 -2.90 7.46
CA ARG A 385 20.21 -1.83 8.04
C ARG A 385 21.14 -1.19 7.00
N LEU A 386 21.71 -1.99 6.10
CA LEU A 386 22.61 -1.54 5.03
C LEU A 386 21.87 -0.93 3.84
N ASN A 387 20.69 -1.46 3.51
CA ASN A 387 19.86 -0.99 2.41
C ASN A 387 18.37 -0.94 2.82
N PRO A 388 17.94 0.14 3.49
CA PRO A 388 16.57 0.28 4.06
C PRO A 388 15.46 0.48 3.03
N ASN A 389 15.80 0.58 1.74
CA ASN A 389 14.84 0.58 0.65
C ASN A 389 14.96 -0.68 -0.22
N TYR A 390 15.66 -1.72 0.25
CA TYR A 390 15.72 -2.99 -0.49
C TYR A 390 14.43 -3.79 -0.28
N ALA A 391 13.46 -3.57 -1.17
CA ALA A 391 12.13 -4.18 -1.11
C ALA A 391 12.17 -5.72 -0.96
N ILE A 392 13.15 -6.38 -1.58
CA ILE A 392 13.33 -7.83 -1.54
C ILE A 392 13.66 -8.32 -0.12
N ALA A 393 14.51 -7.61 0.62
CA ALA A 393 14.83 -7.99 2.01
C ALA A 393 13.59 -7.90 2.91
N HIS A 394 12.83 -6.80 2.81
CA HIS A 394 11.57 -6.63 3.53
C HIS A 394 10.54 -7.72 3.17
N HIS A 395 10.40 -8.01 1.88
CA HIS A 395 9.50 -9.06 1.38
C HIS A 395 9.87 -10.44 1.94
N TRP A 396 11.09 -10.92 1.70
CA TRP A 396 11.49 -12.26 2.12
C TRP A 396 11.52 -12.43 3.64
N PHE A 397 11.90 -11.39 4.38
CA PHE A 397 11.89 -11.44 5.83
C PHE A 397 10.47 -11.53 6.40
N GLY A 398 9.56 -10.69 5.88
CA GLY A 398 8.17 -10.65 6.26
C GLY A 398 7.35 -11.88 5.87
N ASP A 399 7.67 -12.49 4.73
CA ASP A 399 6.93 -13.65 4.20
C ASP A 399 7.48 -14.99 4.70
N SER A 400 8.79 -15.20 4.61
CA SER A 400 9.35 -16.54 4.79
C SER A 400 9.84 -16.84 6.21
N VAL A 401 10.19 -15.82 7.01
CA VAL A 401 10.90 -16.01 8.29
C VAL A 401 10.04 -15.63 9.49
N LEU A 402 9.56 -14.38 9.53
CA LEU A 402 8.86 -13.86 10.70
C LEU A 402 7.55 -14.61 11.01
N PRO A 403 6.72 -15.02 10.02
CA PRO A 403 5.54 -15.83 10.31
C PRO A 403 5.88 -17.20 10.88
N ALA A 404 6.96 -17.84 10.42
CA ALA A 404 7.41 -19.14 10.94
C ALA A 404 7.85 -19.06 12.41
N LEU A 405 8.35 -17.90 12.85
CA LEU A 405 8.73 -17.62 14.23
C LEU A 405 7.55 -17.13 15.10
N GLY A 406 6.37 -16.92 14.53
CA GLY A 406 5.21 -16.36 15.23
C GLY A 406 5.30 -14.84 15.45
N GLU A 407 6.25 -14.15 14.81
CA GLU A 407 6.46 -12.71 14.95
C GLU A 407 5.56 -11.90 14.02
N PHE A 408 4.25 -12.09 14.17
CA PHE A 408 3.24 -11.65 13.21
C PHE A 408 3.17 -10.13 13.00
N GLU A 409 3.32 -9.33 14.06
CA GLU A 409 3.31 -7.87 13.92
C GLU A 409 4.51 -7.35 13.13
N ARG A 410 5.69 -7.96 13.33
CA ARG A 410 6.88 -7.65 12.53
C ARG A 410 6.68 -8.12 11.10
N ALA A 411 6.18 -9.33 10.87
CA ALA A 411 5.88 -9.84 9.54
C ALA A 411 4.98 -8.88 8.75
N ASN A 412 3.91 -8.39 9.39
CA ASN A 412 2.99 -7.43 8.82
C ASN A 412 3.65 -6.07 8.52
N ALA A 413 4.54 -5.60 9.39
CA ALA A 413 5.27 -4.37 9.17
C ALA A 413 6.24 -4.48 7.98
N GLU A 414 6.96 -5.60 7.87
CA GLU A 414 7.88 -5.86 6.76
C GLU A 414 7.15 -6.05 5.43
N ALA A 415 6.02 -6.78 5.42
CA ALA A 415 5.16 -6.90 4.24
C ALA A 415 4.61 -5.53 3.78
N GLN A 416 4.14 -4.71 4.73
CA GLN A 416 3.69 -3.35 4.43
C GLN A 416 4.82 -2.49 3.86
N ARG A 417 6.03 -2.58 4.43
CA ARG A 417 7.20 -1.87 3.94
C ARG A 417 7.61 -2.32 2.54
N ALA A 418 7.56 -3.62 2.26
CA ALA A 418 7.79 -4.14 0.93
C ALA A 418 6.78 -3.57 -0.07
N LEU A 419 5.48 -3.55 0.25
CA LEU A 419 4.43 -2.97 -0.60
C LEU A 419 4.62 -1.46 -0.83
N GLU A 420 5.14 -0.73 0.14
CA GLU A 420 5.44 0.70 -0.03
C GLU A 420 6.61 0.95 -0.98
N LEU A 421 7.62 0.08 -0.96
CA LEU A 421 8.82 0.17 -1.79
C LEU A 421 8.61 -0.42 -3.19
N ASP A 422 7.74 -1.41 -3.34
CA ASP A 422 7.48 -2.07 -4.62
C ASP A 422 5.97 -2.33 -4.84
N PRO A 423 5.16 -1.26 -4.97
CA PRO A 423 3.70 -1.32 -4.96
C PRO A 423 3.06 -2.03 -6.16
N LEU A 424 3.78 -2.15 -7.28
CA LEU A 424 3.33 -2.78 -8.52
C LEU A 424 4.01 -4.14 -8.78
N SER A 425 4.79 -4.67 -7.83
CA SER A 425 5.29 -6.05 -7.93
C SER A 425 4.16 -7.06 -7.65
N ILE A 426 3.81 -7.87 -8.66
CA ILE A 426 2.76 -8.90 -8.54
C ILE A 426 3.09 -9.91 -7.45
N VAL A 427 4.37 -10.35 -7.38
CA VAL A 427 4.85 -11.30 -6.38
C VAL A 427 4.67 -10.72 -4.98
N ASN A 428 5.17 -9.50 -4.76
CA ASN A 428 5.07 -8.84 -3.46
C ASN A 428 3.60 -8.60 -3.04
N ASN A 429 2.73 -8.23 -4.00
CA ASN A 429 1.30 -8.09 -3.74
C ASN A 429 0.61 -9.43 -3.42
N THR A 430 1.09 -10.55 -3.97
CA THR A 430 0.55 -11.88 -3.68
C THR A 430 1.02 -12.37 -2.32
N ASP A 431 2.33 -12.31 -2.05
CA ASP A 431 2.95 -12.83 -0.84
C ASP A 431 2.57 -11.99 0.38
N SER A 432 2.42 -10.67 0.25
CA SER A 432 1.84 -9.86 1.33
C SER A 432 0.40 -10.26 1.67
N GLY A 433 -0.38 -10.70 0.68
CA GLY A 433 -1.70 -11.30 0.92
C GLY A 433 -1.60 -12.58 1.74
N THR A 434 -0.60 -13.42 1.46
CA THR A 434 -0.29 -14.63 2.23
C THR A 434 0.14 -14.28 3.65
N VAL A 435 1.01 -13.28 3.85
CA VAL A 435 1.40 -12.79 5.19
C VAL A 435 0.17 -12.33 5.98
N TYR A 436 -0.69 -11.51 5.39
CA TYR A 436 -1.92 -11.08 6.05
C TYR A 436 -2.84 -12.27 6.39
N TRP A 437 -2.90 -13.28 5.55
CA TRP A 437 -3.67 -14.49 5.82
C TRP A 437 -3.09 -15.30 6.98
N ILE A 438 -1.78 -15.60 6.96
CA ILE A 438 -1.10 -16.39 8.01
C ILE A 438 -1.21 -15.69 9.37
N THR A 439 -1.08 -14.36 9.39
CA THR A 439 -1.11 -13.54 10.61
C THR A 439 -2.53 -13.22 11.10
N GLY A 440 -3.58 -13.70 10.41
CA GLY A 440 -4.98 -13.54 10.84
C GLY A 440 -5.66 -12.25 10.40
N ARG A 441 -5.01 -11.41 9.58
CA ARG A 441 -5.56 -10.19 8.97
C ARG A 441 -6.34 -10.51 7.70
N TYR A 442 -7.40 -11.31 7.83
CA TYR A 442 -8.10 -11.90 6.68
C TYR A 442 -8.78 -10.89 5.75
N GLN A 443 -9.28 -9.77 6.27
CA GLN A 443 -9.88 -8.71 5.44
C GLN A 443 -8.82 -8.02 4.58
N GLU A 444 -7.66 -7.71 5.16
CA GLU A 444 -6.52 -7.18 4.42
C GLU A 444 -5.99 -8.19 3.39
N ALA A 445 -5.91 -9.48 3.75
CA ALA A 445 -5.54 -10.53 2.81
C ALA A 445 -6.48 -10.58 1.60
N VAL A 446 -7.81 -10.53 1.81
CA VAL A 446 -8.79 -10.49 0.71
C VAL A 446 -8.57 -9.28 -0.20
N ALA A 447 -8.38 -8.09 0.37
CA ALA A 447 -8.13 -6.88 -0.42
C ALA A 447 -6.83 -7.00 -1.23
N GLN A 448 -5.79 -7.53 -0.61
CA GLN A 448 -4.46 -7.61 -1.18
C GLN A 448 -4.37 -8.67 -2.30
N PHE A 449 -5.00 -9.85 -2.12
CA PHE A 449 -5.12 -10.84 -3.19
C PHE A 449 -5.97 -10.35 -4.36
N LYS A 450 -7.07 -9.62 -4.10
CA LYS A 450 -7.86 -9.00 -5.18
C LYS A 450 -7.03 -8.01 -5.99
N LYS A 451 -6.22 -7.18 -5.33
CA LYS A 451 -5.27 -6.28 -6.01
C LYS A 451 -4.28 -7.07 -6.87
N ALA A 452 -3.72 -8.17 -6.37
CA ALA A 452 -2.83 -9.02 -7.17
C ALA A 452 -3.53 -9.63 -8.40
N ILE A 453 -4.79 -10.04 -8.27
CA ILE A 453 -5.63 -10.56 -9.39
C ILE A 453 -5.99 -9.45 -10.39
N GLU A 454 -6.24 -8.23 -9.92
CA GLU A 454 -6.44 -7.07 -10.80
C GLU A 454 -5.19 -6.76 -11.64
N MET A 455 -4.00 -6.96 -11.07
CA MET A 455 -2.72 -6.78 -11.76
C MET A 455 -2.42 -7.94 -12.74
N ASP A 456 -2.71 -9.18 -12.34
CA ASP A 456 -2.61 -10.36 -13.18
C ASP A 456 -3.76 -11.36 -12.92
N PRO A 457 -4.80 -11.38 -13.78
CA PRO A 457 -5.93 -12.30 -13.66
C PRO A 457 -5.57 -13.79 -13.87
N ARG A 458 -4.33 -14.10 -14.23
CA ARG A 458 -3.83 -15.48 -14.36
C ARG A 458 -2.95 -15.91 -13.19
N ASN A 459 -2.76 -15.05 -12.19
CA ASN A 459 -2.00 -15.38 -11.00
C ASN A 459 -2.75 -16.42 -10.16
N TYR A 460 -2.51 -17.70 -10.43
CA TYR A 460 -3.18 -18.80 -9.75
C TYR A 460 -2.90 -18.78 -8.24
N THR A 461 -1.71 -18.30 -7.83
CA THR A 461 -1.31 -18.15 -6.42
C THR A 461 -2.15 -17.11 -5.68
N ALA A 462 -2.57 -16.04 -6.35
CA ALA A 462 -3.47 -15.06 -5.77
C ALA A 462 -4.92 -15.60 -5.68
N HIS A 463 -5.38 -16.40 -6.65
CA HIS A 463 -6.72 -16.99 -6.65
C HIS A 463 -6.93 -17.98 -5.49
N TRP A 464 -6.08 -18.99 -5.33
CA TRP A 464 -6.24 -19.93 -4.21
C TRP A 464 -5.98 -19.25 -2.85
N GLY A 465 -5.07 -18.28 -2.76
CA GLY A 465 -4.86 -17.45 -1.57
C GLY A 465 -6.12 -16.66 -1.19
N LEU A 466 -6.75 -16.01 -2.17
CA LEU A 466 -8.04 -15.34 -1.98
C LEU A 466 -9.11 -16.34 -1.49
N GLY A 467 -9.17 -17.54 -2.07
CA GLY A 467 -10.06 -18.59 -1.61
C GLY A 467 -9.87 -18.93 -0.13
N GLN A 468 -8.61 -19.10 0.32
CA GLN A 468 -8.30 -19.36 1.73
C GLN A 468 -8.69 -18.21 2.66
N ALA A 469 -8.52 -16.97 2.22
CA ALA A 469 -8.91 -15.79 2.98
C ALA A 469 -10.45 -15.66 3.07
N LEU A 470 -11.17 -15.93 1.97
CA LEU A 470 -12.63 -15.95 1.91
C LEU A 470 -13.24 -17.01 2.83
N GLU A 471 -12.65 -18.22 2.88
CA GLU A 471 -13.07 -19.25 3.84
C GLU A 471 -12.98 -18.76 5.28
N ARG A 472 -11.91 -18.04 5.64
CA ARG A 472 -11.68 -17.56 7.01
C ARG A 472 -12.65 -16.47 7.43
N ILE A 473 -13.16 -15.68 6.49
CA ILE A 473 -14.22 -14.69 6.75
C ILE A 473 -15.64 -15.25 6.56
N GLY A 474 -15.78 -16.54 6.24
CA GLY A 474 -17.06 -17.23 6.12
C GLY A 474 -17.73 -17.16 4.74
N ASP A 475 -17.06 -16.58 3.73
CA ASP A 475 -17.56 -16.56 2.34
C ASP A 475 -17.16 -17.84 1.60
N LEU A 476 -17.82 -18.94 1.95
CA LEU A 476 -17.56 -20.24 1.37
C LEU A 476 -17.90 -20.33 -0.14
N PRO A 477 -19.02 -19.74 -0.64
CA PRO A 477 -19.28 -19.69 -2.08
C PRO A 477 -18.20 -18.94 -2.87
N GLY A 478 -17.74 -17.80 -2.36
CA GLY A 478 -16.63 -17.07 -2.96
C GLY A 478 -15.35 -17.90 -2.97
N ALA A 479 -15.03 -18.57 -1.86
CA ALA A 479 -13.85 -19.43 -1.77
C ALA A 479 -13.86 -20.56 -2.82
N ILE A 480 -15.00 -21.25 -2.99
CA ILE A 480 -15.16 -22.30 -3.99
C ILE A 480 -14.91 -21.76 -5.40
N ALA A 481 -15.46 -20.60 -5.74
CA ALA A 481 -15.28 -19.99 -7.06
C ALA A 481 -13.80 -19.67 -7.35
N GLU A 482 -13.08 -19.14 -6.36
CA GLU A 482 -11.66 -18.80 -6.49
C GLU A 482 -10.77 -20.06 -6.58
N TYR A 483 -11.08 -21.12 -5.82
CA TYR A 483 -10.38 -22.39 -5.96
C TYR A 483 -10.64 -23.04 -7.33
N GLU A 484 -11.88 -23.01 -7.84
CA GLU A 484 -12.18 -23.47 -9.19
C GLU A 484 -11.38 -22.69 -10.23
N LYS A 485 -11.25 -21.37 -10.06
CA LYS A 485 -10.43 -20.54 -10.93
C LYS A 485 -8.94 -20.92 -10.87
N ALA A 486 -8.38 -21.12 -9.68
CA ALA A 486 -6.99 -21.55 -9.52
C ALA A 486 -6.72 -22.91 -10.21
N THR A 487 -7.61 -23.90 -10.05
CA THR A 487 -7.48 -25.22 -10.71
C THR A 487 -7.57 -25.19 -12.24
N GLN A 488 -8.11 -24.10 -12.82
CA GLN A 488 -8.16 -23.91 -14.27
C GLN A 488 -6.90 -23.22 -14.82
N LEU A 489 -6.14 -22.55 -13.95
CA LEU A 489 -4.98 -21.74 -14.34
C LEU A 489 -3.67 -22.52 -14.28
N ASP A 490 -3.54 -23.46 -13.34
CA ASP A 490 -2.36 -24.29 -13.14
C ASP A 490 -2.75 -25.75 -12.81
N ASP A 491 -1.82 -26.68 -12.99
CA ASP A 491 -1.99 -28.12 -12.78
C ASP A 491 -1.45 -28.58 -11.40
N ASP A 492 -1.32 -27.63 -10.46
CA ASP A 492 -1.03 -27.87 -9.06
C ASP A 492 -2.17 -28.64 -8.36
N PRO A 493 -1.92 -29.81 -7.73
CA PRO A 493 -2.94 -30.56 -7.00
C PRO A 493 -3.46 -29.84 -5.75
N LEU A 494 -2.75 -28.83 -5.23
CA LEU A 494 -3.07 -28.18 -3.96
C LEU A 494 -4.38 -27.36 -4.00
N PRO A 495 -4.62 -26.45 -4.98
CA PRO A 495 -5.93 -25.83 -5.17
C PRO A 495 -7.09 -26.83 -5.33
N LEU A 496 -6.83 -27.97 -5.98
CA LEU A 496 -7.83 -29.02 -6.15
C LEU A 496 -8.21 -29.66 -4.80
N GLY A 497 -7.24 -29.91 -3.93
CA GLY A 497 -7.48 -30.36 -2.56
C GLY A 497 -8.30 -29.36 -1.73
N LEU A 498 -7.97 -28.07 -1.82
CA LEU A 498 -8.72 -27.00 -1.15
C LEU A 498 -10.16 -26.91 -1.65
N LEU A 499 -10.37 -27.03 -2.97
CA LEU A 499 -11.71 -27.07 -3.56
C LEU A 499 -12.54 -28.23 -3.01
N GLY A 500 -11.95 -29.43 -2.89
CA GLY A 500 -12.61 -30.60 -2.30
C GLY A 500 -13.02 -30.37 -0.86
N ALA A 501 -12.11 -29.81 -0.05
CA ALA A 501 -12.38 -29.45 1.34
C ALA A 501 -13.51 -28.40 1.45
N ALA A 502 -13.49 -27.38 0.60
CA ALA A 502 -14.51 -26.33 0.58
C ALA A 502 -15.89 -26.88 0.19
N LYS A 503 -15.98 -27.74 -0.84
CA LYS A 503 -17.23 -28.42 -1.23
C LYS A 503 -17.77 -29.31 -0.10
N ALA A 504 -16.91 -30.03 0.62
CA ALA A 504 -17.32 -30.82 1.78
C ALA A 504 -17.91 -29.94 2.90
N LYS A 505 -17.26 -28.81 3.23
CA LYS A 505 -17.78 -27.82 4.20
C LYS A 505 -19.13 -27.23 3.76
N ALA A 506 -19.35 -27.09 2.45
CA ALA A 506 -20.61 -26.59 1.89
C ALA A 506 -21.72 -27.66 1.86
N GLY A 507 -21.44 -28.89 2.28
CA GLY A 507 -22.38 -30.01 2.24
C GLY A 507 -22.44 -30.75 0.89
N ASP A 508 -21.64 -30.36 -0.10
CA ASP A 508 -21.51 -31.06 -1.38
C ASP A 508 -20.56 -32.27 -1.24
N ARG A 509 -21.07 -33.32 -0.61
CA ARG A 509 -20.34 -34.57 -0.40
C ARG A 509 -19.94 -35.24 -1.71
N THR A 510 -20.81 -35.20 -2.72
CA THR A 510 -20.57 -35.87 -4.00
C THR A 510 -19.45 -35.18 -4.77
N GLY A 511 -19.47 -33.85 -4.86
CA GLY A 511 -18.40 -33.08 -5.47
C GLY A 511 -17.06 -33.23 -4.75
N ALA A 512 -17.07 -33.25 -3.42
CA ALA A 512 -15.86 -33.49 -2.63
C ALA A 512 -15.24 -34.87 -2.88
N LEU A 513 -16.05 -35.94 -2.90
CA LEU A 513 -15.56 -37.31 -3.18
C LEU A 513 -15.01 -37.44 -4.60
N SER A 514 -15.66 -36.82 -5.59
CA SER A 514 -15.13 -36.81 -6.96
C SER A 514 -13.75 -36.16 -7.07
N ILE A 515 -13.49 -35.13 -6.25
CA ILE A 515 -12.17 -34.49 -6.18
C ILE A 515 -11.14 -35.41 -5.51
N VAL A 516 -11.51 -36.14 -4.46
CA VAL A 516 -10.63 -37.14 -3.83
C VAL A 516 -10.22 -38.20 -4.84
N ASP A 517 -11.17 -38.73 -5.63
CA ASP A 517 -10.88 -39.71 -6.68
C ASP A 517 -9.90 -39.15 -7.73
N LYS A 518 -10.07 -37.88 -8.15
CA LYS A 518 -9.13 -37.21 -9.06
C LYS A 518 -7.74 -37.08 -8.45
N LEU A 519 -7.62 -36.68 -7.18
CA LEU A 519 -6.33 -36.55 -6.50
C LEU A 519 -5.62 -37.90 -6.36
N GLN A 520 -6.36 -38.97 -6.09
CA GLN A 520 -5.81 -40.33 -6.06
C GLN A 520 -5.29 -40.76 -7.45
N GLU A 521 -5.97 -40.37 -8.52
CA GLU A 521 -5.52 -40.67 -9.87
C GLU A 521 -4.26 -39.87 -10.25
N ILE A 522 -4.20 -38.58 -9.91
CA ILE A 522 -2.99 -37.75 -10.07
C ILE A 522 -1.82 -38.36 -9.30
N ALA A 523 -2.05 -38.81 -8.06
CA ALA A 523 -1.02 -39.41 -7.23
C ALA A 523 -0.38 -40.62 -7.90
N LYS A 524 -1.17 -41.51 -8.53
CA LYS A 524 -0.65 -42.69 -9.26
C LYS A 524 0.17 -42.33 -10.52
N GLN A 525 -0.06 -41.16 -11.09
CA GLN A 525 0.57 -40.73 -12.34
C GLN A 525 1.88 -39.96 -12.11
N ARG A 526 1.98 -39.22 -11.00
CA ARG A 526 3.09 -38.28 -10.73
C ARG A 526 4.09 -38.74 -9.68
N TYR A 527 3.68 -39.64 -8.78
CA TYR A 527 4.48 -40.14 -7.66
C TYR A 527 4.41 -41.68 -7.60
#